data_AF-A0AAD3VXU3-F1
#
_entry.id   AF-A0AAD3VXU3-F1
#
_cell.length_a   1.000
_cell.length_b   1.000
_cell.length_c   1.000
_cell.angle_alpha   90.00
_cell.angle_beta   90.00
_cell.angle_gamma   90.00
#
_symmetry.space_group_name_H-M   'P 1'
#
loop_
_entity.id
_entity.type
_entity.pdbx_description
1 polymer ?
#
loop_
_entity_poly.entity_id
_entity_poly.type
_entity_poly.pdbx_seq_one_letter_code
_entity_poly.pdbx_strand_id
1 'polypeptide(L)' 'MNKVKVVTDSASGLPKDIEKEYEITVVPIPIQVGEQSYKENVDLSAEKFY' A
#
# COMPACT_ATOMS: atom_id res chain seq x y z
N MET A 1 -15.63 -25.06 -3.90
CA MET A 1 -15.78 -23.59 -3.80
C MET A 1 -14.43 -22.95 -4.07
N ASN A 2 -14.35 -22.01 -5.02
CA ASN A 2 -13.12 -21.28 -5.26
C ASN A 2 -12.97 -20.17 -4.20
N LYS A 3 -11.78 -20.04 -3.62
CA LYS A 3 -11.45 -18.92 -2.73
C LYS A 3 -11.30 -17.65 -3.56
N VAL A 4 -12.10 -16.63 -3.24
CA VAL A 4 -11.92 -15.27 -3.78
C VAL A 4 -11.06 -14.47 -2.79
N LYS A 5 -10.14 -13.66 -3.31
CA LYS A 5 -9.33 -12.72 -2.52
C LYS A 5 -9.43 -11.33 -3.14
N VAL A 6 -9.43 -10.31 -2.28
CA VAL A 6 -9.46 -8.90 -2.67
C VAL A 6 -8.04 -8.37 -2.60
N VAL A 7 -7.62 -7.71 -3.67
CA VAL A 7 -6.29 -7.09 -3.80
C VAL A 7 -6.50 -5.69 -4.35
N THR A 8 -5.77 -4.72 -3.80
CA THR A 8 -5.75 -3.33 -4.27
C THR A 8 -4.33 -2.77 -4.21
N ASP A 9 -4.14 -1.51 -4.57
CA ASP A 9 -2.86 -0.81 -4.47
C ASP A 9 -2.90 0.29 -3.39
N SER A 10 -1.73 0.88 -3.09
CA SER A 10 -1.61 1.90 -2.04
C SER A 10 -2.32 3.23 -2.36
N ALA A 11 -2.66 3.51 -3.63
CA ALA A 11 -3.45 4.70 -3.99
C ALA A 11 -4.91 4.61 -3.53
N SER A 12 -5.39 3.43 -3.13
CA SER A 12 -6.72 3.24 -2.53
C SER A 12 -6.92 4.04 -1.24
N GLY A 13 -5.84 4.40 -0.54
CA GLY A 13 -5.91 5.11 0.76
C GLY A 13 -6.58 4.29 1.87
N LEU A 14 -6.63 2.95 1.71
CA LEU A 14 -7.31 2.07 2.66
C LEU A 14 -6.71 2.20 4.07
N PRO A 15 -7.52 2.42 5.11
CA PRO A 15 -7.05 2.39 6.49
C PRO A 15 -6.46 1.02 6.87
N LYS A 16 -5.39 1.01 7.67
CA LYS A 16 -4.64 -0.21 8.04
C LYS A 16 -5.44 -1.20 8.90
N ASP A 17 -6.43 -0.72 9.63
CA ASP A 17 -7.39 -1.55 10.36
C ASP A 17 -8.31 -2.32 9.40
N ILE A 18 -8.81 -1.68 8.35
CA ILE A 18 -9.64 -2.33 7.32
C ILE A 18 -8.84 -3.34 6.50
N GLU A 19 -7.58 -3.01 6.13
CA GLU A 19 -6.67 -3.96 5.46
C GLU A 19 -6.56 -5.28 6.25
N LYS A 20 -6.37 -5.17 7.57
CA LYS A 20 -6.21 -6.32 8.47
C LYS A 20 -7.52 -7.07 8.71
N GLU A 21 -8.61 -6.35 8.93
CA GLU A 21 -9.93 -6.95 9.22
C GLU A 21 -10.42 -7.86 8.10
N TYR A 22 -10.22 -7.45 6.84
CA TYR A 22 -10.73 -8.17 5.67
C TYR A 22 -9.66 -9.00 4.94
N GLU A 23 -8.44 -9.08 5.48
CA GLU A 23 -7.29 -9.74 4.85
C GLU A 23 -7.04 -9.27 3.40
N ILE A 24 -7.20 -7.96 3.16
CA ILE A 24 -7.00 -7.35 1.84
C ILE A 24 -5.50 -7.22 1.61
N THR A 25 -5.01 -7.68 0.46
CA THR A 25 -3.61 -7.45 0.09
C THR A 25 -3.48 -6.09 -0.58
N VAL A 26 -2.64 -5.21 -0.03
CA VAL A 26 -2.32 -3.90 -0.61
C VAL A 26 -0.94 -3.97 -1.26
N VAL A 27 -0.87 -3.69 -2.56
CA VAL A 27 0.38 -3.62 -3.33
C VAL A 27 0.91 -2.18 -3.29
N PRO A 28 2.10 -1.92 -2.75
CA PRO A 28 2.62 -0.57 -2.66
C PRO A 28 3.05 -0.04 -4.04
N ILE A 29 2.68 1.20 -4.31
CA ILE A 29 3.10 1.94 -5.51
C ILE A 29 4.52 2.49 -5.29
N PRO A 30 5.40 2.44 -6.30
CA PRO A 30 6.70 3.07 -6.24
C PRO A 30 6.59 4.61 -6.34
N ILE A 31 7.30 5.31 -5.47
CA ILE A 31 7.50 6.77 -5.51
C ILE A 31 8.96 7.03 -5.89
N GLN A 32 9.17 7.76 -6.99
CA GLN A 32 10.49 8.17 -7.44
C GLN A 32 10.83 9.57 -6.93
N VAL A 33 11.93 9.70 -6.19
CA VAL A 33 12.49 10.99 -5.75
C VAL A 33 13.96 11.05 -6.17
N GLY A 34 14.25 11.87 -7.19
CA GLY A 34 15.58 11.93 -7.80
C GLY A 34 15.97 10.58 -8.42
N GLU A 35 17.09 10.01 -7.96
CA GLU A 35 17.58 8.70 -8.42
C GLU A 35 17.09 7.52 -7.54
N GLN A 36 16.33 7.79 -6.48
CA GLN A 36 15.85 6.76 -5.54
C GLN A 36 14.37 6.44 -5.76
N SER A 37 14.03 5.16 -5.65
CA SER A 37 12.64 4.66 -5.68
C SER A 37 12.30 4.08 -4.31
N TYR A 38 11.12 4.41 -3.80
CA TYR A 38 10.59 3.95 -2.52
C TYR A 38 9.25 3.27 -2.72
N LYS A 39 8.92 2.25 -1.92
CA LYS A 39 7.55 1.74 -1.83
C LYS A 39 6.76 2.59 -0.85
N GLU A 40 5.66 3.16 -1.32
CA GLU A 40 4.74 3.96 -0.51
C GLU A 40 4.24 3.16 0.71
N ASN A 41 4.24 3.80 1.89
CA ASN A 41 3.85 3.23 3.18
C ASN A 41 4.64 1.97 3.61
N VAL A 42 5.74 1.66 2.94
CA VAL A 42 6.67 0.57 3.30
C VAL A 42 8.06 1.15 3.56
N ASP A 43 8.66 1.78 2.55
CA ASP A 43 9.99 2.39 2.65
C ASP A 43 9.88 3.88 2.99
N LEU A 44 8.77 4.52 2.59
CA LEU A 44 8.51 5.94 2.76
C LEU A 44 7.11 6.17 3.37
N SER A 45 7.06 6.78 4.56
CA SER A 45 5.79 7.19 5.19
C SER A 45 5.36 8.56 4.70
N ALA A 46 4.07 8.88 4.85
CA ALA A 46 3.53 10.18 4.47
C ALA A 46 4.24 11.33 5.20
N GLU A 47 4.56 11.18 6.49
CA GLU A 47 5.26 12.20 7.29
C GLU A 47 6.72 12.39 6.88
N LYS A 48 7.34 11.42 6.19
CA LYS A 48 8.69 11.57 5.64
C LYS A 48 8.69 12.21 4.25
N PHE A 49 7.57 12.13 3.55
CA PHE A 49 7.44 12.66 2.20
C PHE A 49 7.10 14.16 2.20
N TYR A 50 6.27 14.62 3.13
CA TYR A 50 5.88 16.02 3.32
C TYR A 50 6.77 16.74 4.34
#